data_AF-A0A970AH90-F1
#
_entry.id   AF-A0A970AH90-F1
#
_cell.length_a   1.000
_cell.length_b   1.000
_cell.length_c   1.000
_cell.angle_alpha   90.00
_cell.angle_beta   90.00
_cell.angle_gamma   90.00
#
_symmetry.space_group_name_H-M   'P 1'
#
loop_
_entity.id
_entity.type
_entity.pdbx_description
1 polymer ?
#
loop_
_entity_poly.entity_id
_entity_poly.type
_entity_poly.pdbx_seq_one_letter_code
_entity_poly.pdbx_strand_id
1 'polypeptide(L)' 'MKTLIVQRRILIPPESLDRHVSQFLEAARQVIEEAREKYRSYTLELEDIGFSPGEGFVEIKLYFREPEEAELKNIT' A
#
# COMPACT_ATOMS: atom_id res chain seq x y z
N MET A 1 10.65 2.44 -12.68
CA MET A 1 9.77 1.25 -12.81
C MET A 1 8.98 1.11 -11.50
N LYS A 2 7.70 0.72 -11.54
CA LYS A 2 6.89 0.48 -10.31
C LYS A 2 7.01 -1.00 -9.93
N THR A 3 7.39 -1.30 -8.68
CA THR A 3 7.55 -2.66 -8.16
C THR A 3 6.46 -2.92 -7.12
N LEU A 4 5.76 -4.06 -7.19
CA LEU A 4 4.83 -4.47 -6.13
C LEU A 4 5.63 -4.90 -4.90
N ILE A 5 5.46 -4.20 -3.79
CA ILE A 5 6.23 -4.47 -2.57
C ILE A 5 5.34 -5.00 -1.44
N VAL A 6 4.09 -4.53 -1.37
CA VAL A 6 3.16 -4.94 -0.31
C VAL A 6 1.85 -5.43 -0.92
N GLN A 7 1.40 -6.58 -0.45
CA GLN A 7 0.10 -7.16 -0.76
C GLN A 7 -0.51 -7.70 0.54
N ARG A 8 -1.62 -7.11 1.00
CA ARG A 8 -2.24 -7.42 2.30
C ARG A 8 -3.73 -7.64 2.14
N ARG A 9 -4.25 -8.71 2.74
CA ARG A 9 -5.69 -8.98 2.80
C ARG A 9 -6.27 -8.43 4.09
N ILE A 10 -7.35 -7.67 3.98
CA ILE A 10 -8.18 -7.21 5.08
C ILE A 10 -9.46 -8.05 5.05
N LEU A 11 -9.73 -8.80 6.12
CA LEU A 11 -10.88 -9.72 6.23
C LEU A 11 -12.20 -8.96 6.45
N ILE A 12 -12.52 -8.08 5.51
CA ILE A 12 -13.78 -7.36 5.40
C ILE A 12 -14.37 -7.77 4.06
N PRO A 13 -15.54 -8.42 4.03
CA PRO A 13 -16.22 -8.75 2.79
C PRO A 13 -16.52 -7.48 1.98
N PRO A 14 -16.22 -7.45 0.66
CA PRO A 14 -16.46 -6.25 -0.16
C PRO A 14 -17.89 -5.74 -0.11
N GLU A 15 -18.87 -6.65 0.01
CA GLU A 15 -20.29 -6.36 0.09
C GLU A 15 -20.73 -5.66 1.39
N SER A 16 -19.88 -5.63 2.41
CA SER A 16 -20.15 -4.98 3.70
C SER A 16 -19.28 -3.73 3.95
N LEU A 17 -18.50 -3.30 2.95
CA LEU A 17 -17.63 -2.12 3.06
C LEU A 17 -18.38 -0.85 3.45
N ASP A 18 -19.63 -0.70 3.02
CA ASP A 18 -20.52 0.41 3.39
C ASP A 18 -20.71 0.51 4.92
N ARG A 19 -20.83 -0.64 5.60
CA ARG A 19 -21.00 -0.74 7.06
C ARG A 19 -19.67 -0.72 7.81
N HIS A 20 -18.58 -1.14 7.17
CA HIS A 20 -17.26 -1.28 7.78
C HIS A 20 -16.24 -0.26 7.28
N VAL A 21 -16.67 0.84 6.66
CA VAL A 21 -15.79 1.81 6.00
C VAL A 21 -14.70 2.34 6.94
N SER A 22 -15.04 2.71 8.17
CA SER A 22 -14.07 3.23 9.14
C SER A 22 -13.02 2.19 9.51
N GLN A 23 -13.44 0.94 9.70
CA GLN A 23 -12.53 -0.16 10.01
C GLN A 23 -11.61 -0.48 8.83
N PHE A 24 -12.15 -0.47 7.61
CA PHE A 24 -11.38 -0.68 6.40
C PHE A 24 -10.34 0.42 6.18
N LEU A 25 -10.73 1.69 6.32
CA LEU A 25 -9.83 2.82 6.13
C LEU A 25 -8.71 2.84 7.19
N GLU A 26 -9.03 2.52 8.44
CA GLU A 26 -8.03 2.44 9.50
C GLU A 26 -7.03 1.30 9.23
N ALA A 27 -7.52 0.13 8.81
CA ALA A 27 -6.65 -0.97 8.42
C ALA A 27 -5.78 -0.62 7.20
N ALA A 28 -6.33 0.07 6.21
CA ALA A 28 -5.58 0.54 5.05
C ALA A 28 -4.49 1.55 5.44
N ARG A 29 -4.83 2.51 6.32
CA ARG A 29 -3.89 3.50 6.86
C ARG A 29 -2.70 2.82 7.55
N GLN A 30 -2.97 1.83 8.41
CA GLN A 30 -1.93 1.07 9.09
C GLN A 30 -1.00 0.35 8.11
N VAL A 31 -1.55 -0.35 7.11
CA VAL A 31 -0.76 -1.03 6.08
C VAL A 31 0.13 -0.04 5.31
N ILE A 32 -0.40 1.13 4.96
CA ILE A 32 0.36 2.18 4.26
C ILE A 32 1.47 2.74 5.15
N GLU A 33 1.19 3.02 6.42
CA GLU A 33 2.18 3.56 7.37
C GLU A 33 3.32 2.57 7.63
N GLU A 34 2.99 1.30 7.90
CA GLU A 34 3.97 0.22 8.05
C GLU A 34 4.85 0.07 6.79
N ALA A 35 4.24 0.12 5.62
CA ALA A 35 4.96 0.03 4.35
C ALA A 35 5.87 1.24 4.12
N ARG A 36 5.38 2.46 4.37
CA ARG A 36 6.19 3.68 4.25
C ARG A 36 7.36 3.69 5.22
N GLU A 37 7.18 3.16 6.43
CA GLU A 37 8.26 3.02 7.40
C GLU A 37 9.30 1.97 6.98
N LYS A 38 8.85 0.85 6.42
CA LYS A 38 9.75 -0.22 5.97
C LYS A 38 10.51 0.12 4.68
N TYR A 39 9.87 0.86 3.77
CA TYR A 39 10.39 1.19 2.44
C TYR A 39 10.61 2.69 2.28
N ARG A 40 11.18 3.36 3.30
CA ARG A 40 11.39 4.83 3.35
C ARG A 40 12.18 5.39 2.18
N SER A 41 13.08 4.61 1.58
CA SER A 41 13.88 5.04 0.42
C SER A 41 13.13 4.99 -0.90
N TYR A 42 11.92 4.43 -0.92
CA TYR A 42 11.13 4.27 -2.13
C TYR A 42 9.98 5.28 -2.11
N THR A 43 9.56 5.70 -3.31
CA THR A 43 8.42 6.61 -3.44
C THR A 43 7.12 5.82 -3.58
N LEU A 44 6.09 6.22 -2.84
CA LEU A 44 4.72 5.70 -2.93
C LEU A 44 3.78 6.88 -3.18
N GLU A 45 3.12 6.90 -4.33
CA GLU A 45 2.09 7.89 -4.65
C GLU A 45 0.67 7.31 -4.46
N LEU A 46 -0.35 8.16 -4.41
CA LEU A 46 -1.73 7.69 -4.23
C LEU A 46 -2.21 6.79 -5.38
N GLU A 47 -1.80 7.08 -6.61
CA GLU A 47 -2.10 6.25 -7.78
C GLU A 47 -1.44 4.86 -7.72
N ASP A 48 -0.50 4.67 -6.81
CA ASP A 48 0.20 3.41 -6.59
C ASP A 48 -0.46 2.54 -5.51
N ILE A 49 -1.60 2.97 -4.98
CA ILE A 49 -2.40 2.24 -3.99
C ILE A 49 -3.58 1.59 -4.70
N GLY A 50 -3.52 0.27 -4.81
CA GLY A 50 -4.57 -0.55 -5.41
C GLY A 50 -5.43 -1.24 -4.36
N PHE A 51 -6.73 -1.32 -4.63
CA PHE A 51 -7.67 -2.14 -3.86
C PHE A 51 -8.34 -3.14 -4.79
N SER A 52 -8.35 -4.42 -4.43
CA SER A 52 -8.99 -5.48 -5.21
C SER A 52 -9.95 -6.27 -4.32
N PRO A 53 -11.23 -6.42 -4.70
CA PRO A 53 -12.16 -7.27 -3.95
C PRO A 53 -11.79 -8.75 -4.13
N GLY A 54 -11.95 -9.53 -3.07
CA GLY A 54 -11.87 -10.99 -3.08
C GLY A 54 -13.04 -11.60 -2.31
N GLU A 55 -13.14 -12.92 -2.29
CA GLU A 55 -14.19 -13.62 -1.55
C GLU A 55 -13.98 -13.47 -0.04
N GLY A 56 -14.81 -12.64 0.62
CA GLY A 56 -14.73 -12.38 2.06
C GLY A 56 -13.59 -11.45 2.51
N PHE A 57 -12.87 -10.81 1.58
CA PHE A 57 -11.80 -9.88 1.91
C PHE A 57 -11.64 -8.77 0.86
N VAL A 58 -10.95 -7.70 1.25
CA VAL A 58 -10.40 -6.69 0.33
C VAL A 58 -8.88 -6.77 0.39
N GLU A 59 -8.25 -6.81 -0.77
CA GLU A 59 -6.80 -6.83 -0.90
C GLU A 59 -6.27 -5.42 -1.19
N ILE A 60 -5.26 -5.02 -0.42
CA ILE A 60 -4.50 -3.78 -0.59
C ILE A 60 -3.19 -4.13 -1.26
N LYS A 61 -2.86 -3.43 -2.34
CA LYS A 61 -1.61 -3.56 -3.09
C LYS A 61 -0.90 -2.22 -3.12
N LEU A 62 0.36 -2.18 -2.71
CA LEU A 62 1.17 -0.97 -2.73
C LEU A 62 2.36 -1.17 -3.68
N TYR A 63 2.43 -0.32 -4.69
CA TYR A 63 3.50 -0.31 -5.68
C TYR A 63 4.47 0.82 -5.37
N PHE A 64 5.76 0.51 -5.25
CA PHE A 64 6.76 1.50 -4.91
C PHE A 64 7.66 1.76 -6.10
N ARG A 65 8.15 2.99 -6.23
CA ARG A 65 9.17 3.37 -7.21
C ARG A 65 10.52 3.37 -6.52
N GLU A 66 11.46 2.65 -7.11
CA GLU A 66 12.86 2.72 -6.72
C GLU A 66 13.39 4.14 -6.95
N PRO A 67 14.20 4.68 -6.02
CA PRO A 67 14.91 5.93 -6.26
C PRO A 67 15.87 5.73 -7.44
N GLU A 68 15.98 6.74 -8.31
CA GLU A 68 16.97 6.69 -9.39
C GLU A 68 18.38 6.70 -8.77
N GLU A 69 19.29 5.86 -9.28
CA GLU A 69 20.67 5.69 -8.77
C GLU A 69 21.47 7.01 -8.62
N ALA A 70 21.00 8.11 -9.22
CA ALA A 70 21.59 9.44 -9.11
C ALA A 70 21.54 10.04 -7.69
N GLU A 71 20.62 9.61 -6.81
CA GLU A 71 20.56 10.11 -5.42
C GLU A 71 21.56 9.43 -4.47
N LEU A 72 22.16 8.30 -4.86
CA LEU A 72 23.16 7.59 -4.05
C LEU A 72 24.58 8.14 -4.19
N LYS A 73 24.86 8.98 -5.20
CA LYS A 73 26.21 9.52 -5.46
C LYS A 73 26.49 10.89 -4.84
N ASN A 74 25.51 11.55 -4.23
CA ASN A 74 25.69 12.85 -3.56
C ASN A 74 25.90 12.74 -2.04
N ILE A 75 26.16 11.53 -1.53
CA ILE A 75 26.44 11.26 -0.11
C ILE A 75 27.77 10.50 0.04
N THR A 76 28.80 10.84 -0.76
CA THR A 76 30.17 10.36 -0.55
C THR A 76 31.16 11.51 -0.66
#